data_AF-A0AAU9XBA6-F1
#
_entry.id   AF-A0AAU9XBA6-F1
#
_cell.length_a   1.000
_cell.length_b   1.000
_cell.length_c   1.000
_cell.angle_alpha   90.00
_cell.angle_beta   90.00
_cell.angle_gamma   90.00
#
_symmetry.space_group_name_H-M   'P 1'
#
loop_
_entity.id
_entity.type
_entity.pdbx_description
1 polymer ?
#
loop_
_entity_poly.entity_id
_entity_poly.type
_entity_poly.pdbx_seq_one_letter_code
_entity_poly.pdbx_strand_id
1 'polypeptide(L)'
;MIGLYQPPRPLGKLLLDLETVQGFECLIKQPTRLDINGTTTTATLIDILLTNQPDLFIKGGVFYTALSDHMLIYGTIKEKSRKHSRKIIHFRS
;
A
#
# COMPACT_ATOMS: atom_id res chain seq x y z
N MET A 1 4.03 25.26 20.15
CA MET A 1 2.67 25.28 19.57
C MET A 1 2.80 24.77 18.14
N ILE A 2 2.62 23.47 17.92
CA ILE A 2 2.77 22.83 16.61
C ILE A 2 1.42 22.98 15.90
N GLY A 3 1.38 23.80 14.84
CA GLY A 3 0.17 24.01 14.05
C GLY A 3 -0.25 22.69 13.41
N LEU A 4 -1.40 22.17 13.81
CA LEU A 4 -2.04 21.05 13.13
C LEU A 4 -2.49 21.55 11.76
N TYR A 5 -1.79 21.11 10.71
CA TYR A 5 -2.26 21.24 9.34
C TYR A 5 -3.64 20.59 9.26
N GLN A 6 -4.69 21.41 9.14
CA GLN A 6 -6.02 20.92 8.84
C GLN A 6 -6.14 20.83 7.32
N PRO A 7 -6.20 19.61 6.75
CA PRO A 7 -6.38 19.46 5.31
C PRO A 7 -7.71 20.11 4.90
N PRO A 8 -7.76 20.83 3.77
CA PRO A 8 -8.92 21.59 3.33
C PRO A 8 -10.15 20.72 2.96
N ARG A 9 -9.99 19.40 2.92
CA ARG A 9 -11.06 18.41 2.72
C ARG A 9 -10.89 17.27 3.73
N PRO A 10 -11.98 16.62 4.17
CA PRO A 10 -11.84 15.38 4.93
C PRO A 10 -11.06 14.37 4.08
N LEU A 11 -9.84 14.02 4.49
CA LEU A 11 -8.94 13.12 3.76
C LEU A 11 -9.65 11.82 3.35
N GLY A 12 -10.51 11.29 4.23
CA GLY A 12 -11.31 10.09 3.94
C GLY A 12 -12.24 10.23 2.74
N LYS A 13 -12.83 11.41 2.51
CA LYS A 13 -13.71 11.64 1.35
C LYS A 13 -12.94 11.57 0.04
N LEU A 14 -11.75 12.16 0.00
CA LEU A 14 -10.89 12.10 -1.19
C LEU A 14 -10.53 10.67 -1.55
N LEU A 15 -10.20 9.84 -0.55
CA LEU A 15 -9.87 8.43 -0.76
C LEU A 15 -11.07 7.63 -1.27
N LEU A 16 -12.26 7.88 -0.72
CA LEU A 16 -13.50 7.28 -1.21
C LEU A 16 -13.81 7.69 -2.66
N ASP A 17 -13.54 8.94 -3.03
CA ASP A 17 -13.71 9.43 -4.39
C ASP A 17 -12.73 8.72 -5.36
N LEU A 18 -11.49 8.42 -4.94
CA LEU A 18 -10.54 7.64 -5.74
C LEU A 18 -11.05 6.20 -5.98
N GLU A 19 -11.65 5.58 -4.98
CA GLU A 19 -12.22 4.24 -5.16
C GLU A 19 -13.46 4.26 -6.07
N THR A 20 -14.41 5.14 -5.77
CA THR A 20 -15.74 5.15 -6.41
C THR A 20 -15.77 5.80 -7.78
N VAL A 21 -15.01 6.90 -7.99
CA VAL A 21 -15.03 7.67 -9.24
C VAL A 21 -13.93 7.21 -10.19
N GLN A 22 -12.75 6.89 -9.67
CA GLN A 22 -11.59 6.52 -10.49
C GLN A 22 -11.38 5.01 -10.61
N GLY A 23 -12.21 4.20 -9.94
CA GLY A 23 -12.18 2.74 -10.03
C GLY A 23 -10.94 2.10 -9.41
N PHE A 24 -10.36 2.74 -8.39
CA PHE A 24 -9.30 2.12 -7.60
C PHE A 24 -9.91 1.15 -6.58
N GLU A 25 -9.19 0.09 -6.28
CA GLU A 25 -9.49 -0.85 -5.20
C GLU A 25 -8.37 -0.78 -4.16
N CYS A 26 -8.74 -0.73 -2.88
CA CYS A 26 -7.81 -0.90 -1.77
C CYS A 26 -7.54 -2.39 -1.51
N LEU A 27 -6.28 -2.79 -1.68
CA LEU A 27 -5.84 -4.18 -1.48
C LEU A 27 -5.70 -4.56 0.00
N ILE A 28 -5.58 -3.59 0.90
CA ILE A 28 -5.36 -3.81 2.33
C ILE A 28 -6.62 -3.45 3.10
N LYS A 29 -7.24 -4.45 3.71
CA LYS A 29 -8.47 -4.31 4.52
C LYS A 29 -8.24 -4.61 6.00
N GLN A 30 -6.99 -4.87 6.38
CA GLN A 30 -6.55 -5.22 7.74
C GLN A 30 -5.96 -3.98 8.42
N PRO A 31 -6.01 -3.87 9.76
CA PRO A 31 -5.34 -2.78 10.47
C PRO A 31 -3.87 -2.65 10.07
N THR A 32 -3.40 -1.42 9.93
CA THR A 32 -2.00 -1.11 9.55
C THR A 32 -1.24 -0.44 10.67
N ARG A 33 -1.91 -0.06 11.76
CA ARG A 33 -1.29 0.49 12.96
C ARG A 33 -1.86 -0.16 14.21
N LEU A 34 -0.96 -0.58 15.10
CA LEU A 34 -1.24 -1.15 16.41
C LEU A 34 -0.58 -0.27 17.47
N ASP A 35 -1.39 0.54 18.14
CA ASP A 35 -0.95 1.36 19.26
C ASP A 35 -1.24 0.63 20.59
N ILE A 36 -0.19 0.35 21.36
CA ILE A 36 -0.28 -0.39 22.62
C ILE A 36 0.02 0.58 23.77
N ASN A 37 -1.03 0.94 24.50
CA ASN A 37 -0.94 1.81 25.67
C ASN A 37 -1.36 1.01 26.91
N GLY A 38 -0.38 0.40 27.57
CA GLY A 38 -0.60 -0.46 28.74
C GLY A 38 -1.39 -1.72 28.38
N THR A 39 -2.60 -1.87 28.95
CA THR A 39 -3.51 -3.00 28.68
C THR A 39 -4.41 -2.77 27.47
N THR A 40 -4.39 -1.58 26.87
CA THR A 40 -5.26 -1.23 25.75
C THR A 40 -4.49 -1.29 24.44
N THR A 41 -4.99 -2.10 23.50
CA THR A 41 -4.48 -2.15 22.13
C THR A 41 -5.50 -1.52 21.20
N THR A 42 -5.09 -0.46 20.50
CA THR A 42 -5.90 0.20 19.47
C THR A 42 -5.39 -0.20 18.10
N ALA A 43 -6.27 -0.77 17.27
CA ALA A 43 -5.96 -1.13 15.90
C ALA A 43 -6.64 -0.16 14.93
N THR A 44 -5.86 0.47 14.04
CA THR A 44 -6.37 1.41 13.04
C THR A 44 -5.86 1.08 11.64
N LEU A 45 -6.68 1.36 10.63
CA LEU A 45 -6.33 1.27 9.21
C LEU A 45 -6.18 2.70 8.70
N ILE A 46 -4.94 3.18 8.59
CA ILE A 46 -4.64 4.56 8.18
C ILE A 46 -3.67 4.61 6.99
N ASP A 47 -3.09 3.48 6.63
CA ASP A 47 -2.24 3.29 5.47
C ASP A 47 -3.00 2.44 4.45
N ILE A 48 -2.88 2.79 3.17
CA ILE A 48 -3.67 2.15 2.10
C ILE A 48 -2.78 1.77 0.92
N LEU A 49 -3.16 0.70 0.22
CA LEU A 49 -2.55 0.30 -1.05
C LEU A 49 -3.66 0.28 -2.11
N LEU A 50 -3.79 1.38 -2.85
CA LEU A 50 -4.78 1.55 -3.91
C LEU A 50 -4.23 1.12 -5.27
N THR A 51 -5.03 0.40 -6.06
CA THR A 51 -4.70 0.05 -7.44
C THR A 51 -5.95 0.03 -8.32
N ASN A 52 -5.82 0.44 -9.58
CA ASN A 52 -6.84 0.26 -10.61
C ASN A 52 -6.66 -1.06 -11.40
N GLN A 53 -5.68 -1.88 -11.01
CA GLN A 53 -5.36 -3.17 -11.65
C GLN A 53 -5.16 -4.26 -10.59
N PRO A 54 -6.18 -4.58 -9.78
CA PRO A 54 -6.08 -5.58 -8.71
C PRO A 54 -5.66 -6.96 -9.24
N ASP A 55 -6.03 -7.29 -10.49
CA ASP A 55 -5.69 -8.56 -11.14
C ASP A 55 -4.18 -8.79 -11.32
N LEU A 56 -3.39 -7.72 -11.36
CA LEU A 56 -1.93 -7.81 -11.43
C LEU A 56 -1.31 -8.21 -10.10
N PHE A 57 -2.03 -8.12 -8.98
CA PHE A 57 -1.52 -8.59 -7.71
C PHE A 57 -1.82 -10.09 -7.53
N ILE A 58 -0.84 -10.81 -6.99
CA ILE A 58 -1.00 -12.18 -6.51
C ILE A 58 -1.64 -12.15 -5.12
N LYS A 59 -1.13 -11.25 -4.26
CA LYS A 59 -1.58 -11.06 -2.89
C LYS A 59 -1.17 -9.69 -2.37
N GLY A 60 -1.94 -9.15 -1.43
CA GLY A 60 -1.56 -8.05 -0.56
C GLY A 60 -1.75 -8.45 0.89
N GLY A 61 -1.03 -7.80 1.81
CA GLY A 61 -1.23 -8.04 3.23
C GLY A 61 -0.40 -7.12 4.12
N VAL A 62 -0.61 -7.30 5.42
CA VAL A 62 0.13 -6.62 6.49
C VAL A 62 0.98 -7.62 7.27
N PHE A 63 2.09 -7.16 7.83
CA PHE A 63 2.96 -7.94 8.68
C PHE A 63 3.46 -7.10 9.87
N TYR A 64 3.31 -7.63 11.09
CA TYR A 64 3.83 -6.95 12.28
C TYR A 64 5.33 -7.21 12.42
N THR A 65 6.14 -6.16 12.28
CA THR A 65 7.61 -6.26 12.37
C THR A 65 8.14 -6.09 13.79
N ALA A 66 7.31 -5.66 14.74
CA ALA A 66 7.71 -5.26 16.10
C ALA A 66 8.78 -4.15 16.15
N LEU A 67 9.02 -3.44 15.03
CA LEU A 67 9.96 -2.32 14.94
C LEU A 67 9.28 -0.96 15.15
N SER A 68 7.97 -0.88 14.94
CA SER A 68 7.14 0.30 15.17
C SER A 68 5.69 -0.10 15.47
N ASP A 69 4.88 0.89 15.82
CA ASP A 69 3.43 0.76 15.92
C ASP A 69 2.76 0.63 14.53
N HIS A 70 3.47 0.86 13.42
CA HIS A 70 2.99 0.59 12.07
C HIS A 70 3.37 -0.81 11.59
N MET A 71 2.42 -1.48 10.94
CA MET A 71 2.62 -2.75 10.27
C MET A 71 3.26 -2.54 8.90
N LEU A 72 4.14 -3.46 8.51
CA LEU A 72 4.68 -3.51 7.16
C LEU A 72 3.57 -3.88 6.18
N ILE A 73 3.35 -3.06 5.17
CA ILE A 73 2.41 -3.34 4.08
C ILE A 73 3.17 -3.88 2.88
N TYR A 74 2.66 -4.94 2.28
CA TYR A 74 3.25 -5.53 1.09
C TYR A 74 2.19 -5.91 0.05
N GLY A 75 2.60 -5.87 -1.21
CA GLY A 75 1.87 -6.41 -2.36
C GLY A 75 2.82 -7.20 -3.24
N THR A 76 2.43 -8.41 -3.64
CA THR A 76 3.17 -9.23 -4.60
C THR A 76 2.53 -9.09 -5.96
N ILE A 77 3.29 -8.67 -6.98
CA ILE A 77 2.80 -8.43 -8.34
C ILE A 77 3.12 -9.66 -9.21
N LYS A 78 2.17 -10.05 -10.08
CA LYS A 78 2.37 -11.00 -11.17
C LYS A 78 3.30 -10.34 -12.17
N GLU A 79 4.58 -10.66 -12.11
CA GLU A 79 5.52 -10.25 -13.13
C GLU A 79 5.10 -10.90 -14.46
N LYS A 80 4.60 -10.12 -15.42
CA LYS A 80 4.57 -10.58 -16.81
C LYS A 80 6.03 -10.73 -17.19
N SER A 81 6.52 -11.96 -17.29
CA SER A 81 7.86 -12.22 -17.82
C SER A 81 7.91 -11.72 -19.27
N ARG A 82 8.17 -10.43 -19.48
CA ARG A 82 8.79 -9.98 -20.70
C ARG A 82 10.18 -10.59 -20.62
N LYS A 83 10.35 -11.79 -21.19
CA LYS A 83 11.67 -12.28 -21.56
C LYS A 83 12.25 -11.19 -22.46
N HIS A 84 12.99 -10.25 -21.88
CA HIS A 84 13.84 -9.39 -22.67
C HIS A 84 14.80 -10.34 -23.37
N SER A 85 14.64 -10.51 -24.69
CA SER A 85 15.62 -11.25 -25.46
C SER A 85 16.94 -10.51 -25.24
N ARG A 86 17.95 -11.23 -24.74
CA ARG A 86 19.28 -10.65 -24.59
C ARG A 86 19.70 -10.21 -25.99
N LYS A 87 19.93 -8.92 -26.19
CA LYS A 87 20.61 -8.47 -27.40
C LYS A 87 22.04 -9.01 -27.31
N ILE A 88 22.33 -10.05 -28.08
CA ILE A 88 23.70 -10.55 -28.25
C ILE A 88 24.44 -9.47 -29.04
N ILE A 89 25.38 -8.79 -28.40
CA ILE A 89 26.28 -7.84 -29.05
C ILE A 89 27.54 -8.61 -29.44
N HIS A 90 27.72 -8.87 -30.74
CA HIS A 90 28.96 -9.44 -31.25
C HIS A 90 30.02 -8.34 -31.35
N PHE A 91 31.06 -8.43 -30.52
CA PHE A 91 32.31 -7.72 -30.77
C PHE A 91 33.13 -8.52 -31.78
N ARG A 92 33.56 -7.87 -32.87
CA ARG A 92 34.57 -8.41 -33.79
C ARG A 92 35.93 -7.87 -33.37
N SER A 93 36.90 -8.75 -33.15
CA SER A 93 38.31 -8.41 -32.90
C SER A 93 38.99 -7.95 -34.18
#